data_AF-A0A2V9XTV6-F1
#
_entry.id   AF-A0A2V9XTV6-F1
#
_cell.length_a   1.000
_cell.length_b   1.000
_cell.length_c   1.000
_cell.angle_alpha   90.00
_cell.angle_beta   90.00
_cell.angle_gamma   90.00
#
_symmetry.space_group_name_H-M   'P 1'
#
loop_
_entity.id
_entity.type
_entity.pdbx_description
1 polymer ?
#
loop_
_entity_poly.entity_id
_entity_poly.type
_entity_poly.pdbx_seq_one_letter_code
_entity_poly.pdbx_strand_id
1 'polypeptide(L)'
;MNRLKNQQRVSVVVALVEGNSINATCRMTGVAKHTVLKLLKDLGCACAAYHDAHVRNLRVHRVQLTTDGHRVYADAVEDAFGADIDYAMLVKIFGAAGISNDAESRYSPATCIGCRTGILSGDPNPKHISTSFVERQNLSMRMGMRRFTRLTNGF
;
A
#
# COMPACT_ATOMS: atom_id res chain seq x y z
N MET A 1 -2.85 -15.06 -29.69
CA MET A 1 -2.92 -15.04 -28.20
C MET A 1 -4.28 -14.50 -27.78
N ASN A 2 -5.09 -15.29 -27.06
CA ASN A 2 -6.39 -14.83 -26.57
C ASN A 2 -6.22 -13.66 -25.59
N ARG A 3 -6.92 -12.56 -25.86
CA ARG A 3 -6.95 -11.35 -25.01
C ARG A 3 -8.37 -11.11 -24.54
N LEU A 4 -8.51 -10.59 -23.32
CA LEU A 4 -9.81 -10.15 -22.80
C LEU A 4 -10.39 -9.04 -23.68
N LYS A 5 -11.72 -9.00 -23.82
CA LYS A 5 -12.41 -7.87 -24.43
C LYS A 5 -12.13 -6.60 -23.62
N ASN A 6 -12.10 -5.44 -24.27
CA ASN A 6 -11.78 -4.17 -23.59
C ASN A 6 -12.68 -3.90 -22.39
N GLN A 7 -13.98 -4.18 -22.49
CA GLN A 7 -14.91 -4.03 -21.37
C GLN A 7 -14.52 -4.87 -20.15
N GLN A 8 -14.11 -6.13 -20.34
CA GLN A 8 -13.66 -6.99 -19.25
C GLN A 8 -12.33 -6.49 -18.65
N ARG A 9 -11.42 -5.97 -19.48
CA ARG A 9 -10.18 -5.35 -18.99
C ARG A 9 -10.50 -4.16 -18.11
N VAL A 10 -11.40 -3.27 -18.55
CA VAL A 10 -11.83 -2.10 -17.77
C VAL A 10 -12.43 -2.53 -16.44
N SER A 11 -13.34 -3.50 -16.41
CA SER A 11 -13.92 -4.00 -15.15
C SER A 11 -12.87 -4.54 -14.17
N VAL A 12 -11.87 -5.29 -14.66
CA VAL A 12 -10.76 -5.78 -13.83
C VAL A 12 -9.93 -4.60 -13.30
N VAL A 13 -9.60 -3.62 -14.15
CA VAL A 13 -8.79 -2.46 -13.75
C VAL A 13 -9.52 -1.61 -12.72
N VAL A 14 -10.79 -1.29 -12.95
CA VAL A 14 -11.62 -0.54 -11.99
C VAL A 14 -11.65 -1.25 -10.64
N ALA A 15 -11.90 -2.57 -10.63
CA ALA A 15 -11.91 -3.32 -9.37
C ALA A 15 -10.58 -3.20 -8.61
N LEU A 16 -9.44 -3.32 -9.30
CA LEU A 16 -8.11 -3.20 -8.69
C LEU A 16 -7.82 -1.78 -8.18
N VAL A 17 -8.22 -0.75 -8.93
CA VAL A 17 -8.06 0.67 -8.54
C VAL A 17 -8.90 1.02 -7.32
N GLU A 18 -10.09 0.45 -7.20
CA GLU A 18 -10.96 0.56 -6.01
C GLU A 18 -10.47 -0.28 -4.82
N GLY A 19 -9.26 -0.87 -4.91
CA GLY A 19 -8.63 -1.60 -3.82
C GLY A 19 -9.12 -3.03 -3.63
N ASN A 20 -9.79 -3.64 -4.62
CA ASN A 20 -10.19 -5.03 -4.52
C ASN A 20 -8.97 -5.97 -4.62
N SER A 21 -8.99 -7.07 -3.86
CA SER A 21 -7.97 -8.12 -4.03
C SER A 21 -8.05 -8.75 -5.41
N ILE A 22 -6.95 -9.35 -5.84
CA ILE A 22 -6.92 -10.23 -7.02
C ILE A 22 -8.01 -11.31 -6.92
N ASN A 23 -8.17 -11.95 -5.76
CA ASN A 23 -9.16 -13.02 -5.58
C ASN A 23 -10.62 -12.51 -5.61
N ALA A 24 -10.90 -11.33 -5.06
CA ALA A 24 -12.22 -10.69 -5.18
C ALA A 24 -12.50 -10.32 -6.63
N THR A 25 -11.51 -9.71 -7.30
CA THR A 25 -11.58 -9.35 -8.72
C THR A 25 -11.87 -10.57 -9.60
N CYS A 26 -11.19 -11.70 -9.38
CA CYS A 26 -11.43 -12.94 -10.11
C CYS A 26 -12.88 -13.42 -9.94
N ARG A 27 -13.43 -13.36 -8.72
CA ARG A 27 -14.81 -13.80 -8.44
C ARG A 27 -15.85 -12.86 -9.04
N MET A 28 -15.65 -11.55 -8.96
CA MET A 28 -16.58 -10.55 -9.49
C MET A 28 -16.59 -10.51 -11.02
N THR A 29 -15.44 -10.73 -11.66
CA THR A 29 -15.28 -10.58 -13.11
C THR A 29 -15.29 -11.90 -13.87
N GLY A 30 -15.20 -13.04 -13.17
CA GLY A 30 -15.06 -14.37 -13.78
C GLY A 30 -13.71 -14.59 -14.48
N VAL A 31 -12.77 -13.64 -14.37
CA VAL A 31 -11.46 -13.71 -15.03
C VAL A 31 -10.50 -14.57 -14.21
N ALA A 32 -9.77 -15.47 -14.88
CA ALA A 32 -8.77 -16.32 -14.24
C ALA A 32 -7.63 -15.50 -13.61
N LYS A 33 -7.14 -15.95 -12.44
CA LYS A 33 -6.11 -15.27 -11.64
C LYS A 33 -4.85 -14.91 -12.42
N HIS A 34 -4.33 -15.84 -13.22
CA HIS A 34 -3.14 -15.57 -14.05
C HIS A 34 -3.38 -14.48 -15.10
N THR A 35 -4.60 -14.40 -15.64
CA THR A 35 -4.98 -13.37 -16.62
C THR A 35 -5.07 -12.00 -15.95
N VAL A 36 -5.64 -11.91 -14.75
CA VAL A 36 -5.66 -10.68 -13.94
C VAL A 36 -4.23 -10.23 -13.62
N LEU A 37 -3.37 -11.13 -13.16
CA LEU A 37 -1.97 -10.83 -12.83
C LEU A 37 -1.17 -10.35 -14.04
N LYS A 38 -1.36 -10.98 -15.20
CA LYS A 38 -0.70 -10.55 -16.44
C LYS A 38 -1.18 -9.17 -16.88
N LEU A 39 -2.50 -8.92 -16.83
CA LEU A 39 -3.06 -7.61 -17.12
C LEU A 39 -2.53 -6.55 -16.16
N LEU A 40 -2.42 -6.84 -14.87
CA LEU A 40 -1.88 -5.93 -13.86
C LEU A 40 -0.41 -5.58 -14.14
N LYS A 41 0.42 -6.57 -14.52
CA LYS A 41 1.81 -6.32 -14.92
C LYS A 41 1.89 -5.39 -16.13
N ASP A 42 1.15 -5.72 -17.20
CA ASP A 42 1.16 -4.95 -18.45
C ASP A 42 0.65 -3.51 -18.21
N LEU A 43 -0.41 -3.38 -17.39
CA LEU A 43 -0.94 -2.09 -16.97
C LEU A 43 0.08 -1.30 -16.16
N GLY A 44 0.76 -1.92 -15.20
CA GLY A 44 1.79 -1.27 -14.39
C GLY A 44 2.92 -0.69 -15.25
N CYS A 45 3.42 -1.45 -16.22
CA CYS A 45 4.41 -0.96 -17.18
C CYS A 45 3.87 0.22 -18.00
N ALA A 46 2.62 0.14 -18.48
CA ALA A 46 1.99 1.22 -19.24
C ALA A 46 1.79 2.49 -18.38
N CYS A 47 1.34 2.35 -17.15
CA CYS A 47 1.17 3.46 -16.21
C CYS A 47 2.52 4.11 -15.87
N ALA A 48 3.58 3.31 -15.65
CA ALA A 48 4.92 3.83 -15.40
C ALA A 48 5.44 4.64 -16.60
N ALA A 49 5.32 4.09 -17.81
CA ALA A 49 5.71 4.80 -19.04
C ALA A 49 4.86 6.06 -19.28
N TYR A 50 3.56 5.99 -19.02
CA TYR A 50 2.67 7.15 -19.14
C TYR A 50 3.03 8.25 -18.13
N HIS A 51 3.25 7.87 -16.87
CA HIS A 51 3.64 8.80 -15.81
C HIS A 51 5.00 9.44 -16.12
N ASP A 52 5.98 8.64 -16.55
CA ASP A 52 7.27 9.16 -17.00
C ASP A 52 7.12 10.13 -18.17
N ALA A 53 6.25 9.86 -19.16
CA ALA A 53 6.07 10.77 -20.29
C ALA A 53 5.33 12.08 -19.94
N HIS A 54 4.37 12.04 -19.00
CA HIS A 54 3.42 13.14 -18.78
C HIS A 54 3.64 13.94 -17.49
N VAL A 55 4.19 13.32 -16.44
CA VAL A 55 4.42 13.98 -15.14
C VAL A 55 5.84 14.52 -15.11
N ARG A 56 6.04 15.64 -15.83
CA ARG A 56 7.34 16.31 -16.00
C ARG A 56 7.28 17.74 -15.52
N ASN A 57 8.43 18.28 -15.09
CA ASN A 57 8.61 19.68 -14.74
C ASN A 57 7.63 20.19 -13.68
N LEU A 58 7.24 19.33 -12.73
CA LEU A 58 6.44 19.74 -11.58
C LEU A 58 7.23 20.77 -10.77
N ARG A 59 6.64 21.94 -10.53
CA ARG A 59 7.22 22.92 -9.60
C ARG A 59 7.03 22.40 -8.18
N VAL A 60 8.11 21.89 -7.61
CA VAL A 60 8.19 21.46 -6.21
C VAL A 60 9.27 22.28 -5.52
N HIS A 61 9.02 22.72 -4.29
CA HIS A 61 10.03 23.42 -3.50
C HIS A 61 11.02 22.42 -2.90
N ARG A 62 10.48 21.51 -2.07
CA ARG A 62 11.18 20.37 -1.48
C ARG A 62 10.12 19.37 -1.04
N VAL A 63 10.34 18.08 -1.30
CA VAL A 63 9.36 17.03 -0.97
C VAL A 63 9.65 16.50 0.42
N GLN A 64 8.61 16.30 1.23
CA GLN A 64 8.71 15.57 2.49
C GLN A 64 8.08 14.18 2.34
N LEU A 65 8.79 13.15 2.79
CA LEU A 65 8.34 11.76 2.77
C LEU A 65 8.44 11.14 4.16
N THR A 66 7.46 10.29 4.49
CA THR A 66 7.53 9.44 5.69
C THR A 66 7.23 7.99 5.33
N THR A 67 8.09 7.08 5.75
CA THR A 67 7.87 5.63 5.62
C THR A 67 7.84 4.96 6.98
N ASP A 68 7.44 3.69 6.98
CA ASP A 68 7.62 2.83 8.15
C ASP A 68 9.10 2.41 8.30
N GLY A 69 9.35 1.54 9.28
CA GLY A 69 10.67 0.99 9.63
C GLY A 69 11.32 0.05 8.61
N HIS A 70 10.76 -0.16 7.41
CA HIS A 70 11.28 -1.14 6.48
C HIS A 70 12.52 -0.62 5.74
N ARG A 71 13.68 -1.22 6.02
CA ARG A 71 15.00 -0.75 5.57
C ARG A 71 15.11 -0.53 4.05
N VAL A 72 14.41 -1.31 3.24
CA VAL A 72 14.44 -1.18 1.76
C VAL A 72 14.01 0.22 1.29
N TYR A 73 13.16 0.92 2.06
CA TYR A 73 12.78 2.27 1.71
C TYR A 73 13.93 3.27 1.85
N ALA A 74 14.88 3.06 2.76
CA ALA A 74 16.02 3.95 2.90
C ALA A 74 16.85 3.97 1.61
N ASP A 75 17.27 2.77 1.18
CA ASP A 75 18.05 2.59 -0.05
C ASP A 75 17.27 3.13 -1.28
N ALA A 76 15.98 2.81 -1.40
CA ALA A 76 15.17 3.24 -2.55
C ALA A 76 14.91 4.76 -2.61
N VAL A 77 14.77 5.42 -1.46
CA VAL A 77 14.58 6.88 -1.40
C VAL A 77 15.88 7.61 -1.70
N GLU A 78 17.00 7.13 -1.18
CA GLU A 78 18.32 7.65 -1.50
C GLU A 78 18.62 7.51 -3.00
N ASP A 79 18.37 6.34 -3.60
CA ASP A 79 18.56 6.10 -5.04
C ASP A 79 17.70 7.05 -5.91
N ALA A 80 16.49 7.39 -5.46
CA ALA A 80 15.55 8.20 -6.22
C ALA A 80 15.74 9.71 -6.06
N PHE A 81 16.11 10.17 -4.86
CA PHE A 81 16.11 11.59 -4.50
C PHE A 81 17.46 12.11 -3.99
N GLY A 82 18.40 11.24 -3.63
CA GLY A 82 19.64 11.64 -2.95
C GLY A 82 19.36 12.52 -1.73
N ALA A 83 19.97 13.70 -1.68
CA ALA A 83 19.79 14.68 -0.59
C ALA A 83 18.65 15.69 -0.82
N ASP A 84 17.95 15.62 -1.96
CA ASP A 84 16.93 16.60 -2.37
C ASP A 84 15.53 16.32 -1.77
N ILE A 85 15.48 15.60 -0.65
CA ILE A 85 14.26 15.23 0.05
C ILE A 85 14.40 15.40 1.57
N ASP A 86 13.29 15.76 2.21
CA ASP A 86 13.13 15.68 3.66
C ASP A 86 12.50 14.34 4.01
N TYR A 87 13.30 13.43 4.55
CA TYR A 87 12.89 12.05 4.75
C TYR A 87 13.03 11.63 6.21
N ALA A 88 11.92 11.11 6.75
CA ALA A 88 11.87 10.50 8.07
C ALA A 88 11.23 9.11 8.01
N MET A 89 11.67 8.23 8.90
CA MET A 89 11.00 6.97 9.19
C MET A 89 10.25 7.08 10.51
N LEU A 90 9.02 6.58 10.57
CA LEU A 90 8.27 6.39 11.81
C LEU A 90 8.14 4.88 12.08
N VAL A 91 8.82 4.42 13.12
CA VAL A 91 8.85 3.03 13.54
C VAL A 91 7.91 2.84 14.72
N LYS A 92 6.84 2.08 14.53
CA LYS A 92 5.96 1.69 15.62
C LYS A 92 6.60 0.57 16.43
N ILE A 93 6.59 0.76 17.74
CA ILE A 93 7.08 -0.23 18.70
C ILE A 93 5.86 -0.98 19.20
N PHE A 94 5.82 -2.27 18.92
CA PHE A 94 4.77 -3.15 19.40
C PHE A 94 5.33 -3.99 20.56
N GLY A 95 4.67 -3.90 21.71
CA GLY A 95 4.95 -4.75 22.86
C GLY A 95 4.15 -6.04 22.77
N ALA A 96 4.69 -7.12 23.33
CA ALA A 96 3.91 -8.32 23.56
C ALA A 96 2.74 -7.94 24.49
N ALA A 97 1.51 -8.00 23.98
CA ALA A 97 0.34 -7.95 24.84
C ALA A 97 0.39 -9.23 25.71
N GLY A 98 0.84 -9.09 26.95
CA GLY A 98 0.84 -10.15 27.98
C GLY A 98 1.36 -11.50 27.53
N ILE A 99 2.60 -11.84 27.90
CA ILE A 99 2.96 -13.25 28.09
C ILE A 99 2.21 -13.74 29.35
N SER A 100 0.89 -13.83 29.27
CA SER A 100 0.12 -14.76 30.10
C SER A 100 -0.01 -16.03 29.26
N ASN A 101 0.22 -17.19 29.89
CA ASN A 101 0.08 -18.51 29.27
C ASN A 101 -1.40 -18.86 28.96
N ASP A 102 -2.29 -17.86 28.88
CA ASP A 102 -3.70 -18.04 28.65
C ASP A 102 -3.99 -18.18 27.15
N ALA A 103 -4.78 -19.19 26.80
CA ALA A 103 -5.16 -19.47 25.41
C ALA A 103 -5.87 -18.30 24.71
N GLU A 104 -6.41 -17.34 25.46
CA GLU A 104 -7.10 -16.14 24.96
C GLU A 104 -6.16 -15.10 24.34
N SER A 105 -4.90 -14.99 24.77
CA SER A 105 -3.98 -13.96 24.26
C SER A 105 -3.40 -14.29 22.86
N ARG A 106 -3.54 -15.54 22.40
CA ARG A 106 -2.90 -16.05 21.18
C ARG A 106 -3.33 -15.34 19.88
N TYR A 107 -4.55 -14.81 19.85
CA TYR A 107 -5.09 -14.10 18.68
C TYR A 107 -5.16 -12.58 18.88
N SER A 108 -4.76 -12.09 20.05
CA SER A 108 -4.72 -10.67 20.34
C SER A 108 -3.53 -10.03 19.61
N PRO A 109 -3.75 -8.96 18.83
CA PRO A 109 -2.66 -8.26 18.20
C PRO A 109 -1.72 -7.66 19.26
N ALA A 110 -0.44 -7.55 18.92
CA ALA A 110 0.52 -6.85 19.76
C ALA A 110 0.10 -5.39 19.98
N THR A 111 0.24 -4.89 21.20
CA THR A 111 -0.15 -3.53 21.55
C THR A 111 0.92 -2.56 21.07
N CYS A 112 0.53 -1.50 20.37
CA CYS A 112 1.46 -0.41 20.03
C CYS A 112 1.81 0.34 21.32
N ILE A 113 3.04 0.18 21.81
CA ILE A 113 3.53 0.78 23.07
C ILE A 113 4.24 2.11 22.84
N GLY A 114 4.52 2.47 21.59
CA GLY A 114 5.10 3.76 21.25
C GLY A 114 5.47 3.87 19.78
N CYS A 115 6.03 5.01 19.42
CA CYS A 115 6.56 5.31 18.09
C CYS A 115 7.94 5.93 18.24
N ARG A 116 8.88 5.55 17.37
CA ARG A 116 10.19 6.16 17.26
C ARG A 116 10.33 6.79 15.89
N THR A 117 10.64 8.07 15.85
CA THR A 117 10.97 8.79 14.62
C THR A 117 12.48 8.80 14.41
N GLY A 118 12.91 8.61 13.17
CA GLY A 118 14.30 8.77 12.75
C GLY A 118 14.35 9.64 11.49
N ILE A 119 15.07 10.75 11.54
CA ILE A 119 15.31 11.58 10.37
C ILE A 119 16.49 10.97 9.61
N LEU A 120 16.31 10.69 8.34
CA LEU A 120 17.34 10.11 7.47
C LEU A 120 17.97 11.17 6.56
N SER A 121 17.19 12.16 6.10
CA SER A 121 17.67 13.25 5.25
C SER A 121 16.88 14.53 5.47
N GLY A 122 17.55 15.67 5.33
CA GLY A 122 16.93 16.99 5.33
C GLY A 122 16.40 17.45 6.70
N ASP A 123 15.40 18.32 6.66
CA ASP A 123 14.73 18.90 7.84
C ASP A 123 13.20 18.72 7.74
N PRO A 124 12.70 17.48 7.90
CA PRO A 124 11.28 17.20 7.78
C PRO A 124 10.51 17.86 8.93
N ASN A 125 9.40 18.52 8.61
CA ASN A 125 8.52 19.12 9.60
C ASN A 125 7.95 18.03 10.53
N PRO A 126 8.27 18.07 11.84
CA PRO A 126 7.88 17.02 12.79
C PRO A 126 6.37 16.78 12.88
N LYS A 127 5.55 17.81 12.61
CA LYS A 127 4.08 17.70 12.65
C LYS A 127 3.50 16.80 11.57
N HIS A 128 4.24 16.59 10.48
CA HIS A 128 3.78 15.81 9.32
C HIS A 128 4.45 14.43 9.23
N ILE A 129 5.34 14.08 10.16
CA ILE A 129 5.95 12.75 10.22
C ILE A 129 4.90 11.76 10.76
N SER A 130 4.20 11.07 9.86
CA SER A 130 3.16 10.11 10.22
C SER A 130 2.97 9.00 9.17
N THR A 131 2.62 7.79 9.64
CA THR A 131 2.14 6.69 8.82
C THR A 131 0.61 6.53 8.87
N SER A 132 -0.08 7.31 9.70
CA SER A 132 -1.51 7.10 10.02
C SER A 132 -2.44 7.19 8.82
N PHE A 133 -2.13 8.04 7.83
CA PHE A 133 -2.94 8.18 6.61
C PHE A 133 -2.94 6.89 5.78
N VAL A 134 -1.76 6.35 5.52
CA VAL A 134 -1.59 5.10 4.75
C VAL A 134 -2.18 3.93 5.52
N GLU A 135 -1.99 3.88 6.83
CA GLU A 135 -2.59 2.84 7.68
C GLU A 135 -4.12 2.90 7.70
N ARG A 136 -4.70 4.11 7.78
CA ARG A 136 -6.16 4.30 7.74
C ARG A 136 -6.72 3.87 6.40
N GLN A 137 -6.05 4.22 5.30
CA GLN A 137 -6.41 3.77 3.96
C GLN A 137 -6.34 2.24 3.84
N ASN A 138 -5.25 1.63 4.31
CA ASN A 138 -5.06 0.17 4.32
C ASN A 138 -6.14 -0.55 5.14
N LEU A 139 -6.53 0.01 6.29
CA LEU A 139 -7.63 -0.50 7.10
C LEU A 139 -8.95 -0.42 6.32
N SER A 140 -9.28 0.73 5.73
CA SER A 140 -10.49 0.90 4.93
C SER A 140 -10.57 -0.11 3.78
N MET A 141 -9.47 -0.29 3.03
CA MET A 141 -9.37 -1.29 1.97
C MET A 141 -9.58 -2.71 2.52
N ARG A 142 -8.89 -3.08 3.59
CA ARG A 142 -9.02 -4.42 4.21
C ARG A 142 -10.45 -4.70 4.68
N MET A 143 -11.11 -3.72 5.29
CA MET A 143 -12.50 -3.85 5.75
C MET A 143 -13.47 -3.97 4.56
N GLY A 144 -13.27 -3.19 3.50
CA GLY A 144 -14.05 -3.34 2.26
C GLY A 144 -13.87 -4.72 1.62
N MET A 145 -12.63 -5.17 1.48
CA MET A 145 -12.29 -6.47 0.89
C MET A 145 -12.86 -7.67 1.67
N ARG A 146 -12.96 -7.56 3.00
CA ARG A 146 -13.56 -8.61 3.86
C ARG A 146 -14.99 -8.95 3.44
N ARG A 147 -15.77 -7.98 2.96
CA ARG A 147 -17.13 -8.22 2.46
C ARG A 147 -17.14 -9.19 1.29
N PHE A 148 -16.17 -9.08 0.40
CA PHE A 148 -16.05 -9.98 -0.73
C PHE A 148 -15.54 -11.37 -0.34
N THR A 149 -15.03 -11.63 0.86
CA THR A 149 -14.52 -12.98 1.22
C THR A 149 -15.60 -13.99 1.59
N ARG A 150 -16.86 -13.57 1.79
CA ARG A 150 -17.96 -14.48 2.11
C ARG A 150 -18.60 -15.03 0.83
N LEU A 151 -18.99 -16.31 0.86
CA LEU A 151 -19.73 -16.99 -0.21
C LEU A 151 -21.24 -16.71 -0.15
N THR A 152 -21.70 -16.07 0.93
CA THR A 152 -23.09 -15.68 1.17
C THR A 152 -23.16 -14.16 1.36
N ASN A 153 -24.28 -13.55 0.95
CA ASN A 153 -24.51 -12.12 1.11
C ASN A 153 -24.50 -11.76 2.62
N GLY A 154 -23.41 -11.15 3.09
CA GLY A 154 -23.33 -10.55 4.42
C GLY A 154 -23.10 -9.05 4.24
N PHE A 155 -24.14 -8.26 4.51
CA PHE A 155 -24.10 -6.81 4.56
C PHE A 155 -23.19 -6.32 5.71
#